data_AF-A0ABD1WKZ4-F1
#
_entry.id   AF-A0ABD1WKZ4-F1
#
_cell.length_a   1.000
_cell.length_b   1.000
_cell.length_c   1.000
_cell.angle_alpha   90.00
_cell.angle_beta   90.00
_cell.angle_gamma   90.00
#
_symmetry.space_group_name_H-M   'P 1'
#
loop_
_entity.id
_entity.type
_entity.pdbx_description
1 polymer ?
#
loop_
_entity_poly.entity_id
_entity_poly.type
_entity_poly.pdbx_seq_one_letter_code
_entity_poly.pdbx_strand_id
1 'polypeptide(L)'
;MPSERAAIKDCLEEMSDNVDRLSKSIEELKSMGQPGGEEFIWHMFNVETWVSAALTDDSACVDGLSGWTLNGSIKSSIKARMTNLAQVTSNALALLTSLAMMGFKAGP
;
A
#
# COMPACT_ATOMS: atom_id res chain seq x y z
N MET A 1 23.49 -17.47 1.99
CA MET A 1 24.07 -16.56 3.02
C MET A 1 23.00 -16.25 4.05
N PRO A 2 23.30 -16.08 5.35
CA PRO A 2 22.32 -15.69 6.37
C PRO A 2 21.56 -14.39 6.02
N SER A 3 22.23 -13.48 5.31
CA SER A 3 21.70 -12.19 4.86
C SER A 3 20.58 -12.31 3.84
N GLU A 4 20.60 -13.28 2.92
CA GLU A 4 19.57 -13.49 1.88
C GLU A 4 18.25 -13.99 2.45
N ARG A 5 18.29 -14.83 3.49
CA ARG A 5 17.08 -15.33 4.16
C ARG A 5 16.43 -14.26 5.02
N ALA A 6 17.23 -13.46 5.75
CA ALA A 6 16.75 -12.37 6.60
C ALA A 6 16.05 -11.30 5.74
N ALA A 7 16.75 -10.82 4.73
CA ALA A 7 16.22 -10.04 3.62
C ALA A 7 14.83 -10.45 3.09
N ILE A 8 14.69 -11.70 2.66
CA ILE A 8 13.42 -12.22 2.14
C ILE A 8 12.35 -12.25 3.26
N LYS A 9 12.76 -12.57 4.50
CA LYS A 9 11.87 -12.55 5.66
C LYS A 9 11.36 -11.14 5.94
N ASP A 10 12.23 -10.13 5.94
CA ASP A 10 11.86 -8.73 6.17
C ASP A 10 10.86 -8.27 5.08
N CYS A 11 11.13 -8.58 3.80
CA CYS A 11 10.17 -8.27 2.74
C CYS A 11 8.82 -9.00 2.92
N LEU A 12 8.82 -10.26 3.38
CA LEU A 12 7.58 -10.99 3.64
C LEU A 12 6.81 -10.41 4.83
N GLU A 13 7.50 -9.89 5.84
CA GLU A 13 6.88 -9.18 6.98
C GLU A 13 6.23 -7.88 6.50
N GLU A 14 6.93 -7.07 5.71
CA GLU A 14 6.36 -5.86 5.06
C GLU A 14 5.15 -6.19 4.18
N MET A 15 5.19 -7.30 3.44
CA MET A 15 4.02 -7.75 2.65
C MET A 15 2.84 -8.18 3.53
N SER A 16 3.09 -8.76 4.69
CA SER A 16 2.02 -9.13 5.63
C SER A 16 1.36 -7.88 6.20
N ASP A 17 2.15 -6.90 6.60
CA ASP A 17 1.66 -5.61 7.07
C ASP A 17 0.87 -4.88 5.97
N ASN A 18 1.30 -4.99 4.72
CA ASN A 18 0.58 -4.42 3.58
C ASN A 18 -0.81 -5.07 3.41
N VAL A 19 -0.93 -6.40 3.54
CA VAL A 19 -2.24 -7.08 3.51
C VAL A 19 -3.17 -6.54 4.60
N ASP A 20 -2.67 -6.33 5.82
CA ASP A 20 -3.45 -5.78 6.91
C ASP A 20 -3.86 -4.32 6.66
N ARG A 21 -2.96 -3.50 6.10
CA ARG A 21 -3.23 -2.09 5.74
C ARG A 21 -4.29 -2.00 4.66
N LEU A 22 -4.17 -2.77 3.57
CA LEU A 22 -5.17 -2.80 2.50
C LEU A 22 -6.53 -3.34 2.98
N SER A 23 -6.53 -4.32 3.89
CA SER A 23 -7.75 -4.83 4.50
C SER A 23 -8.47 -3.75 5.31
N LYS A 24 -7.72 -2.99 6.13
CA LYS A 24 -8.26 -1.81 6.85
C LYS A 24 -8.79 -0.76 5.88
N SER A 25 -8.08 -0.46 4.79
CA SER A 25 -8.58 0.45 3.75
C SER A 25 -9.94 0.01 3.21
N ILE A 26 -10.14 -1.28 2.98
CA ILE A 26 -11.42 -1.83 2.49
C ILE A 26 -12.52 -1.69 3.55
N GLU A 27 -12.21 -1.90 4.83
CA GLU A 27 -13.17 -1.73 5.94
C GLU A 27 -13.61 -0.28 6.11
N GLU A 28 -12.67 0.68 6.03
CA GLU A 28 -12.96 2.11 6.06
C GLU A 28 -13.81 2.53 4.85
N LEU A 29 -13.50 2.02 3.63
CA LEU A 29 -14.31 2.27 2.43
C LEU A 29 -15.74 1.74 2.56
N LYS A 30 -15.95 0.59 3.22
CA LYS A 30 -17.28 0.03 3.47
C LYS A 30 -18.08 0.82 4.50
N SER A 31 -17.39 1.43 5.45
CA SER A 31 -17.99 2.23 6.52
C SER A 31 -18.21 3.69 6.10
N MET A 32 -17.79 4.05 4.89
CA MET A 32 -17.88 5.40 4.37
C MET A 32 -19.32 5.89 4.28
N GLY A 33 -19.58 7.02 4.94
CA GLY A 33 -20.88 7.70 4.91
C GLY A 33 -21.15 8.43 3.58
N GLN A 34 -22.20 9.25 3.57
CA GLN A 34 -22.55 10.07 2.40
C GLN A 34 -21.39 11.02 2.01
N PRO A 35 -21.09 11.19 0.71
CA PRO A 35 -20.09 12.15 0.25
C PRO A 35 -20.29 13.54 0.87
N GLY A 36 -19.22 14.12 1.40
CA GLY A 36 -19.24 15.44 2.03
C GLY A 36 -19.67 15.47 3.49
N GLY A 37 -20.08 14.34 4.08
CA GLY A 37 -20.36 14.21 5.52
C GLY A 37 -19.09 13.98 6.35
N GLU A 38 -19.15 14.25 7.66
CA GLU A 38 -18.01 14.05 8.59
C GLU A 38 -17.48 12.61 8.59
N GLU A 39 -18.37 11.62 8.55
CA GLU A 39 -18.00 10.20 8.43
C GLU A 39 -17.26 9.90 7.12
N PHE A 40 -17.67 10.52 6.00
CA PHE A 40 -16.95 10.38 4.73
C PHE A 40 -15.53 10.91 4.84
N ILE A 41 -15.35 12.09 5.44
CA ILE A 41 -14.03 12.72 5.61
C ILE A 41 -13.13 11.86 6.49
N TRP A 42 -13.66 11.41 7.63
CA TRP A 42 -12.93 10.58 8.58
C TRP A 42 -12.47 9.25 7.95
N HIS A 43 -13.40 8.51 7.35
CA HIS A 43 -13.07 7.23 6.72
C HIS A 43 -12.14 7.41 5.52
N MET A 44 -12.34 8.45 4.70
CA MET A 44 -11.45 8.72 3.56
C MET A 44 -10.01 9.00 4.00
N PHE A 45 -9.82 9.79 5.06
CA PHE A 45 -8.49 10.08 5.59
C PHE A 45 -7.77 8.81 6.11
N ASN A 46 -8.51 7.91 6.78
CA ASN A 46 -7.96 6.63 7.21
C ASN A 46 -7.57 5.76 6.00
N VAL A 47 -8.41 5.71 4.96
CA VAL A 47 -8.11 5.00 3.72
C VAL A 47 -6.81 5.51 3.09
N GLU A 48 -6.68 6.83 2.92
CA GLU A 48 -5.46 7.45 2.35
C GLU A 48 -4.22 7.14 3.20
N THR A 49 -4.35 7.16 4.52
CA THR A 49 -3.27 6.79 5.46
C THR A 49 -2.81 5.35 5.24
N TRP A 50 -3.75 4.40 5.25
CA TRP A 50 -3.43 2.98 5.12
C TRP A 50 -2.86 2.63 3.74
N VAL A 51 -3.40 3.19 2.66
CA VAL A 51 -2.90 2.94 1.30
C VAL A 51 -1.53 3.59 1.08
N SER A 52 -1.27 4.78 1.63
CA SER A 52 0.05 5.42 1.55
C SER A 52 1.11 4.63 2.32
N ALA A 53 0.73 4.09 3.47
CA ALA A 53 1.58 3.23 4.28
C ALA A 53 1.90 1.92 3.51
N ALA A 54 0.89 1.26 2.91
CA ALA A 54 1.08 0.09 2.04
C ALA A 54 2.08 0.36 0.89
N LEU A 55 1.95 1.51 0.22
CA LEU A 55 2.85 1.89 -0.87
C LEU A 55 4.29 2.11 -0.41
N THR A 56 4.46 2.60 0.83
CA THR A 56 5.78 2.81 1.43
C THR A 56 6.46 1.46 1.69
N ASP A 57 5.74 0.48 2.24
CA ASP A 57 6.26 -0.87 2.48
C ASP A 57 6.65 -1.56 1.17
N ASP A 58 5.80 -1.43 0.14
CA ASP A 58 6.07 -1.98 -1.20
C ASP A 58 7.38 -1.45 -1.78
N SER A 59 7.57 -0.13 -1.66
CA SER A 59 8.77 0.56 -2.15
C SER A 59 10.00 0.18 -1.33
N ALA A 60 9.86 0.12 0.00
CA ALA A 60 10.93 -0.25 0.91
C ALA A 60 11.44 -1.68 0.67
N CYS A 61 10.56 -2.66 0.41
CA CYS A 61 11.00 -4.01 0.05
C CYS A 61 11.79 -4.01 -1.28
N VAL A 62 11.31 -3.30 -2.32
CA VAL A 62 12.02 -3.20 -3.61
C VAL A 62 13.42 -2.62 -3.44
N ASP A 63 13.54 -1.56 -2.65
CA ASP A 63 14.81 -0.89 -2.38
C ASP A 63 15.74 -1.75 -1.52
N GLY A 64 15.20 -2.43 -0.50
CA GLY A 64 15.94 -3.38 0.34
C GLY A 64 16.56 -4.52 -0.48
N LEU A 65 15.83 -5.04 -1.47
CA LEU A 65 16.30 -6.09 -2.38
C LEU A 65 17.52 -5.66 -3.22
N SER A 66 17.66 -4.36 -3.51
CA SER A 66 18.72 -3.85 -4.38
C SER A 66 20.13 -4.09 -3.81
N GLY A 67 20.29 -4.01 -2.48
CA GLY A 67 21.56 -4.17 -1.76
C GLY A 67 22.06 -5.61 -1.57
N TRP A 68 21.30 -6.62 -1.99
CA TRP A 68 21.60 -8.02 -1.67
C TRP A 68 22.25 -8.79 -2.83
N THR A 69 23.26 -9.60 -2.50
CA THR A 69 23.77 -10.73 -3.32
C THR A 69 22.84 -11.94 -3.16
N LEU A 70 21.65 -11.84 -3.74
CA LEU A 70 20.70 -12.94 -3.88
C LEU A 70 21.01 -13.79 -5.12
N ASN A 71 20.45 -15.00 -5.19
CA ASN A 71 20.27 -15.66 -6.48
C ASN A 71 19.50 -14.73 -7.45
N GLY A 72 20.09 -14.44 -8.62
CA GLY A 72 19.56 -13.44 -9.55
C GLY A 72 18.12 -13.70 -10.02
N SER A 73 17.70 -14.97 -10.11
CA SER A 73 16.34 -15.33 -10.54
C SER A 73 15.30 -15.12 -9.42
N ILE A 74 15.66 -15.41 -8.17
CA ILE A 74 14.76 -15.17 -7.03
C ILE A 74 14.59 -13.66 -6.82
N LYS A 75 15.70 -12.92 -6.84
CA LYS A 75 15.71 -11.46 -6.73
C LYS A 75 14.84 -10.79 -7.79
N SER A 76 15.01 -11.18 -9.06
CA SER A 76 14.23 -10.60 -10.15
C SER A 76 12.74 -10.90 -10.01
N SER A 77 12.39 -12.11 -9.57
CA SER A 77 11.00 -12.53 -9.38
C SER A 77 10.31 -11.74 -8.26
N ILE A 78 10.96 -11.58 -7.10
CA ILE A 78 10.41 -10.79 -5.99
C ILE A 78 10.31 -9.32 -6.39
N LYS A 79 11.38 -8.76 -6.98
CA LYS A 79 11.38 -7.37 -7.45
C LYS A 79 10.23 -7.09 -8.43
N ALA A 80 10.03 -7.96 -9.42
CA ALA A 80 8.96 -7.78 -10.40
C ALA A 80 7.56 -7.77 -9.75
N ARG A 81 7.32 -8.66 -8.78
CA ARG A 81 6.05 -8.70 -8.03
C ARG A 81 5.83 -7.45 -7.19
N MET A 82 6.85 -7.03 -6.46
CA MET A 82 6.75 -5.86 -5.57
C MET A 82 6.65 -4.54 -6.35
N THR A 83 7.35 -4.42 -7.48
CA THR A 83 7.16 -3.27 -8.38
C THR A 83 5.75 -3.22 -8.95
N ASN A 84 5.16 -4.37 -9.31
CA ASN A 84 3.78 -4.42 -9.77
C ASN A 84 2.80 -4.04 -8.65
N LEU A 85 3.01 -4.55 -7.44
CA LEU A 85 2.19 -4.24 -6.27
C LEU A 85 2.24 -2.73 -5.96
N ALA A 86 3.44 -2.15 -5.87
CA ALA A 86 3.63 -0.70 -5.70
C ALA A 86 2.86 0.12 -6.75
N GLN A 87 2.89 -0.31 -8.02
CA GLN A 87 2.17 0.39 -9.09
C GLN A 87 0.64 0.30 -8.89
N VAL A 88 0.12 -0.87 -8.51
CA VAL A 88 -1.32 -1.05 -8.24
C VAL A 88 -1.74 -0.24 -7.02
N THR A 89 -0.96 -0.24 -5.95
CA THR A 89 -1.19 0.55 -4.74
C THR A 89 -1.17 2.06 -5.05
N SER A 90 -0.22 2.51 -5.88
CA SER A 90 -0.15 3.91 -6.34
C SER A 90 -1.37 4.30 -7.19
N ASN A 91 -1.82 3.42 -8.09
CA ASN A 91 -3.04 3.65 -8.87
C ASN A 91 -4.27 3.76 -7.97
N ALA A 92 -4.39 2.90 -6.96
CA ALA A 92 -5.46 2.96 -5.98
C ALA A 92 -5.44 4.28 -5.20
N LEU A 93 -4.26 4.72 -4.72
CA LEU A 93 -4.10 5.99 -4.04
C LEU A 93 -4.56 7.17 -4.91
N ALA A 94 -4.19 7.19 -6.19
CA ALA A 94 -4.61 8.25 -7.11
C ALA A 94 -6.14 8.30 -7.29
N LEU A 95 -6.80 7.14 -7.37
CA LEU A 95 -8.26 7.05 -7.45
C LEU A 95 -8.92 7.54 -6.15
N LEU A 96 -8.36 7.17 -4.99
CA LEU A 96 -8.86 7.57 -3.68
C LEU A 96 -8.73 9.08 -3.47
N THR A 97 -7.60 9.68 -3.81
CA THR A 97 -7.42 11.14 -3.74
C THR A 97 -8.39 11.86 -4.67
N SER A 98 -8.67 11.31 -5.86
CA SER A 98 -9.71 11.85 -6.75
C SER A 98 -11.11 11.77 -6.13
N LEU A 99 -11.44 10.62 -5.52
CA LEU A 99 -12.72 10.42 -4.81
C LEU A 99 -12.87 11.36 -3.62
N ALA A 100 -11.80 11.54 -2.83
CA ALA A 100 -11.75 12.48 -1.71
C ALA A 100 -12.06 13.89 -2.20
N MET A 101 -11.37 14.37 -3.25
CA MET A 101 -11.61 15.67 -3.85
C MET A 101 -13.03 15.87 -4.37
N MET A 102 -13.68 14.83 -4.89
CA MET A 102 -15.08 14.89 -5.33
C MET A 102 -16.03 14.94 -4.15
N GLY A 103 -15.82 14.11 -3.13
CA GLY A 103 -16.65 14.12 -1.92
C GLY A 103 -16.54 15.41 -1.13
N PHE A 104 -15.35 16.02 -1.04
CA PHE A 104 -15.18 17.33 -0.42
C PHE A 104 -15.93 18.44 -1.17
N LYS A 105 -16.04 18.35 -2.51
CA LYS A 105 -16.85 19.29 -3.30
C LYS A 105 -18.36 19.07 -3.17
N ALA A 106 -18.78 17.87 -2.76
CA ALA A 106 -20.19 17.49 -2.59
C ALA A 106 -20.74 17.84 -1.19
N GLY A 107 -19.89 18.28 -0.26
CA GLY A 107 -20.32 18.80 1.03
C GLY A 107 -21.21 20.05 0.92
N PRO A 108 -22.05 20.33 1.93
CA PRO A 108 -22.95 21.48 1.95
C PRO A 108 -22.23 22.83 1.90
#